data_AF-B4FBS0-F1
#
_entry.id   AF-B4FBS0-F1
#
_cell.length_a   1.000
_cell.length_b   1.000
_cell.length_c   1.000
_cell.angle_alpha   90.00
_cell.angle_beta   90.00
_cell.angle_gamma   90.00
#
_symmetry.space_group_name_H-M   'P 1'
#
loop_
_entity.id
_entity.type
_entity.pdbx_description
1 polymer ?
#
loop_
_entity_poly.entity_id
_entity_poly.type
_entity_poly.pdbx_seq_one_letter_code
_entity_poly.pdbx_strand_id
1 'polypeptide(L)'
;MLTLSTERFLKIQREAPPEFQQYIVQVTKYQAAQGCKTWIVGKWLSPREQRWAPPGTHFHQFVVPPIIGFRRDCTYGKLAAMRLPKDVEGLGSCEYTMERGVVHACHAGGVVHCLEGWEHHEVGALEVDRIDVVWEAALKHGLTPA
;
A
#
# COMPACT_ATOMS: atom_id res chain seq x y z
N MET A 1 -15.43 3.57 -1.85
CA MET A 1 -14.42 3.34 -2.90
C MET A 1 -14.51 4.40 -3.99
N LEU A 2 -13.43 5.16 -4.22
CA LEU A 2 -13.39 6.14 -5.31
C LEU A 2 -13.12 5.45 -6.65
N THR A 3 -14.11 5.43 -7.55
CA THR A 3 -13.97 4.90 -8.91
C THR A 3 -15.08 5.42 -9.83
N LEU A 4 -14.73 5.77 -11.07
CA LEU A 4 -15.71 6.12 -12.11
C LEU A 4 -16.36 4.89 -12.75
N SER A 5 -15.71 3.72 -12.66
CA SER A 5 -16.24 2.46 -13.21
C SER A 5 -17.15 1.79 -12.20
N THR A 6 -18.45 1.76 -12.51
CA THR A 6 -19.47 1.01 -11.76
C THR A 6 -19.21 -0.48 -11.83
N GLU A 7 -18.76 -1.00 -12.98
CA GLU A 7 -18.41 -2.41 -13.13
C GLU A 7 -17.29 -2.83 -12.16
N ARG A 8 -16.21 -2.04 -12.10
CA ARG A 8 -15.10 -2.26 -11.16
C ARG A 8 -15.58 -2.22 -9.71
N PHE A 9 -16.43 -1.25 -9.37
CA PHE A 9 -17.01 -1.15 -8.04
C PHE A 9 -17.82 -2.40 -7.67
N LEU A 10 -18.73 -2.84 -8.54
CA LEU A 10 -19.56 -4.02 -8.30
C LEU A 10 -18.74 -5.29 -8.17
N LYS A 11 -17.65 -5.43 -8.95
CA LYS A 11 -16.72 -6.56 -8.82
C LYS A 11 -16.11 -6.62 -7.42
N ILE A 12 -15.54 -5.52 -6.95
CA ILE A 12 -14.90 -5.43 -5.62
C ILE A 12 -15.93 -5.57 -4.49
N GLN A 13 -17.12 -4.97 -4.63
CA GLN A 13 -18.16 -5.10 -3.62
C GLN A 13 -18.57 -6.58 -3.42
N ARG A 14 -18.64 -7.36 -4.51
CA ARG A 14 -18.98 -8.79 -4.45
C ARG A 14 -17.89 -9.68 -3.86
N GLU A 15 -16.66 -9.20 -3.75
CA GLU A 15 -15.58 -9.92 -3.05
C GLU A 15 -15.82 -9.95 -1.53
N ALA A 16 -16.60 -9.00 -1.00
CA ALA A 16 -16.98 -9.00 0.41
C ALA A 16 -18.18 -9.93 0.69
N PRO A 17 -18.22 -10.59 1.86
CA PRO A 17 -19.38 -11.32 2.33
C PRO A 17 -20.67 -10.48 2.25
N PRO A 18 -21.84 -11.07 1.89
CA PRO A 18 -23.08 -10.34 1.66
C PRO A 18 -23.45 -9.33 2.75
N GLU A 19 -23.24 -9.68 4.01
CA GLU A 19 -23.51 -8.85 5.19
C GLU A 19 -22.65 -7.57 5.27
N PHE A 20 -21.48 -7.57 4.62
CA PHE A 20 -20.55 -6.44 4.62
C PHE A 20 -20.59 -5.58 3.35
N GLN A 21 -21.24 -6.05 2.28
CA GLN A 21 -21.31 -5.34 1.00
C GLN A 21 -21.91 -3.93 1.13
N GLN A 22 -22.85 -3.75 2.05
CA GLN A 22 -23.49 -2.46 2.36
C GLN A 22 -22.51 -1.39 2.86
N TYR A 23 -21.38 -1.77 3.45
CA TYR A 23 -20.38 -0.84 3.96
C TYR A 23 -19.43 -0.33 2.86
N ILE A 24 -19.42 -0.98 1.68
CA ILE A 24 -18.60 -0.58 0.55
C ILE A 24 -19.46 0.24 -0.41
N VAL A 25 -19.36 1.57 -0.32
CA VAL A 25 -20.11 2.49 -1.17
C VAL A 25 -19.27 3.03 -2.32
N GLN A 26 -19.84 3.16 -3.53
CA GLN A 26 -19.16 3.83 -4.65
C GLN A 26 -19.19 5.34 -4.46
N VAL A 27 -18.06 5.99 -4.69
CA VAL A 27 -17.98 7.45 -4.82
C VAL A 27 -17.21 7.81 -6.09
N THR A 28 -17.55 8.93 -6.71
CA THR A 28 -16.90 9.41 -7.95
C THR A 28 -16.10 10.69 -7.75
N LYS A 29 -16.18 11.27 -6.56
CA LYS A 29 -15.58 12.56 -6.19
C LYS A 29 -15.04 12.50 -4.76
N TYR A 30 -13.89 13.14 -4.53
CA TYR A 30 -13.24 13.18 -3.20
C TYR A 30 -14.08 13.89 -2.13
N GLN A 31 -14.95 14.81 -2.53
CA GLN A 31 -15.89 15.54 -1.67
C GLN A 31 -16.75 14.60 -0.82
N ALA A 32 -17.06 13.40 -1.33
CA ALA A 32 -17.85 12.42 -0.61
C ALA A 32 -17.17 11.92 0.68
N ALA A 33 -15.84 12.10 0.81
CA ALA A 33 -15.06 11.67 1.97
C ALA A 33 -14.74 12.83 2.95
N GLN A 34 -15.42 13.97 2.85
CA GLN A 34 -15.22 15.13 3.74
C GLN A 34 -15.45 14.84 5.24
N GLY A 35 -16.22 13.79 5.57
CA GLY A 35 -16.42 13.33 6.95
C GLY A 35 -15.46 12.22 7.40
N CYS A 36 -14.60 11.73 6.51
CA CYS A 36 -13.75 10.56 6.78
C CYS A 36 -12.37 11.00 7.28
N LYS A 37 -11.95 10.58 8.47
CA LYS A 37 -10.60 10.86 9.01
C LYS A 37 -9.55 9.82 8.62
N THR A 38 -9.97 8.70 8.03
CA THR A 38 -9.06 7.63 7.60
C THR A 38 -9.13 7.53 6.09
N TRP A 39 -8.04 7.86 5.41
CA TRP A 39 -7.94 7.85 3.94
C TRP A 39 -6.95 6.79 3.51
N ILE A 40 -7.42 5.77 2.79
CA ILE A 40 -6.59 4.72 2.19
C ILE A 40 -6.33 5.10 0.73
N VAL A 41 -5.06 5.32 0.38
CA VAL A 41 -4.65 5.99 -0.85
C VAL A 41 -3.72 5.08 -1.65
N GLY A 42 -4.26 4.49 -2.72
CA GLY A 42 -3.53 3.70 -3.72
C GLY A 42 -3.23 4.43 -5.02
N LYS A 43 -3.50 5.74 -5.10
CA LYS A 43 -3.24 6.59 -6.27
C LYS A 43 -2.65 7.91 -5.78
N TRP A 44 -1.75 8.49 -6.56
CA TRP A 44 -1.19 9.79 -6.25
C TRP A 44 -2.27 10.87 -6.12
N LEU A 45 -2.18 11.71 -5.07
CA LEU A 45 -3.12 12.79 -4.78
C LEU A 45 -2.45 14.15 -4.83
N SER A 46 -3.04 15.06 -5.61
CA SER A 46 -2.64 16.46 -5.66
C SER A 46 -2.99 17.20 -4.36
N PRO A 47 -2.28 18.31 -4.06
CA PRO A 47 -2.62 19.19 -2.94
C PRO A 47 -4.08 19.63 -2.92
N ARG A 48 -4.71 19.82 -4.09
CA ARG A 48 -6.12 20.24 -4.19
C ARG A 48 -7.07 19.11 -3.78
N GLU A 49 -6.78 17.86 -4.16
CA GLU A 49 -7.59 16.70 -3.78
C GLU A 49 -7.50 16.44 -2.26
N GLN A 50 -6.32 16.62 -1.67
CA GLN A 50 -6.10 16.49 -0.22
C GLN A 50 -6.88 17.52 0.62
N ARG A 51 -7.35 18.64 0.04
CA ARG A 51 -8.17 19.64 0.76
C ARG A 51 -9.56 19.11 1.12
N TRP A 52 -10.02 18.04 0.48
CA TRP A 52 -11.30 17.43 0.80
C TRP A 52 -11.26 16.59 2.06
N ALA A 53 -10.09 16.20 2.54
CA ALA A 53 -9.95 15.52 3.81
C ALA A 53 -10.21 16.49 4.99
N PRO A 54 -10.98 16.09 6.02
CA PRO A 54 -11.18 16.91 7.21
C PRO A 54 -9.88 17.10 8.00
N PRO A 55 -9.74 18.18 8.80
CA PRO A 55 -8.64 18.32 9.75
C PRO A 55 -8.50 17.09 10.67
N GLY A 56 -7.26 16.71 10.98
CA GLY A 56 -6.94 15.52 11.76
C GLY A 56 -7.03 14.22 10.98
N THR A 57 -7.10 14.26 9.64
CA THR A 57 -7.07 13.06 8.80
C THR A 57 -5.70 12.37 8.85
N HIS A 58 -5.71 11.04 8.87
CA HIS A 58 -4.54 10.22 8.57
C HIS A 58 -4.65 9.60 7.17
N PHE A 59 -3.62 9.81 6.36
CA PHE A 59 -3.48 9.22 5.03
C PHE A 59 -2.63 7.94 5.09
N HIS A 60 -3.28 6.78 5.05
CA HIS A 60 -2.62 5.49 4.79
C HIS A 60 -2.33 5.38 3.30
N GLN A 61 -1.06 5.48 2.91
CA GLN A 61 -0.64 5.46 1.51
C GLN A 61 0.17 4.22 1.19
N PHE A 62 -0.04 3.69 -0.01
CA PHE A 62 0.76 2.60 -0.58
C PHE A 62 1.13 2.87 -2.05
N VAL A 63 1.03 4.13 -2.47
CA VAL A 63 1.48 4.59 -3.79
C VAL A 63 2.96 4.96 -3.75
N VAL A 64 3.72 4.57 -4.77
CA VAL A 64 5.13 4.94 -4.96
C VAL A 64 5.25 5.85 -6.19
N PRO A 65 5.86 7.05 -6.11
CA PRO A 65 6.35 7.71 -4.90
C PRO A 65 5.20 8.16 -3.98
N PRO A 66 5.48 8.43 -2.68
CA PRO A 66 4.44 8.84 -1.73
C PRO A 66 3.81 10.18 -2.12
N ILE A 67 2.58 10.41 -1.67
CA ILE A 67 1.91 11.71 -1.85
C ILE A 67 2.62 12.78 -1.04
N ILE A 68 2.65 14.00 -1.58
CA ILE A 68 3.27 15.14 -0.90
C ILE A 68 2.43 15.52 0.33
N GLY A 69 3.08 15.61 1.49
CA GLY A 69 2.48 16.02 2.75
C GLY A 69 2.10 17.50 2.80
N PHE A 70 1.04 17.89 2.12
CA PHE A 70 0.64 19.29 1.95
C PHE A 70 -0.16 19.86 3.15
N ARG A 71 -0.98 19.03 3.81
CA ARG A 71 -1.88 19.44 4.89
C ARG A 71 -1.16 19.35 6.23
N ARG A 72 -0.87 20.50 6.85
CA ARG A 72 -0.19 20.59 8.17
C ARG A 72 -1.05 20.07 9.33
N ASP A 73 -2.36 20.07 9.15
CA ASP A 73 -3.37 19.59 10.09
C ASP A 73 -3.73 18.12 9.86
N CYS A 74 -3.01 17.41 8.99
CA CYS A 74 -3.17 15.99 8.72
C CYS A 74 -1.85 15.24 8.93
N THR A 75 -1.92 13.92 8.99
CA THR A 75 -0.75 13.03 9.08
C THR A 75 -0.69 12.06 7.91
N TYR A 76 0.51 11.61 7.58
CA TYR A 76 0.78 10.80 6.40
C TYR A 76 1.57 9.56 6.83
N GLY A 77 1.03 8.38 6.53
CA GLY A 77 1.72 7.11 6.77
C GLY A 77 2.97 6.99 5.89
N LYS A 78 4.01 6.34 6.40
CA LYS A 78 5.17 5.97 5.59
C LYS A 78 4.80 4.81 4.67
N LEU A 79 5.45 4.74 3.51
CA LEU A 79 5.36 3.55 2.67
C LEU A 79 6.09 2.40 3.35
N ALA A 80 5.52 1.19 3.27
CA ALA A 80 6.17 0.00 3.79
C ALA A 80 7.52 -0.22 3.09
N ALA A 81 8.55 -0.46 3.89
CA ALA A 81 9.92 -0.66 3.45
C ALA A 81 10.59 -1.71 4.33
N MET A 82 11.56 -2.41 3.75
CA MET A 82 12.35 -3.44 4.42
C MET A 82 13.82 -3.13 4.24
N ARG A 83 14.59 -3.33 5.31
CA ARG A 83 16.04 -3.31 5.31
C ARG A 83 16.56 -4.68 4.88
N LEU A 84 17.48 -4.66 3.93
CA LEU A 84 18.22 -5.82 3.45
C LEU A 84 19.32 -6.22 4.46
N PRO A 85 19.77 -7.49 4.46
CA PRO A 85 20.98 -7.90 5.17
C PRO A 85 22.20 -7.05 4.75
N LYS A 86 23.14 -6.86 5.70
CA LYS A 86 24.25 -5.91 5.54
C LYS A 86 25.25 -6.28 4.43
N ASP A 87 25.32 -7.56 4.10
CA ASP A 87 26.20 -8.17 3.11
C ASP A 87 25.58 -8.24 1.70
N VAL A 88 24.34 -7.78 1.54
CA VAL A 88 23.69 -7.73 0.22
C VAL A 88 24.29 -6.61 -0.63
N GLU A 89 24.75 -7.00 -1.83
CA GLU A 89 25.28 -6.11 -2.86
C GLU A 89 24.45 -6.20 -4.14
N GLY A 90 24.65 -5.25 -5.07
CA GLY A 90 24.03 -5.31 -6.41
C GLY A 90 22.56 -4.88 -6.50
N LEU A 91 21.85 -4.65 -5.39
CA LEU A 91 20.46 -4.17 -5.37
C LEU A 91 20.30 -2.65 -5.30
N GLY A 92 21.36 -1.90 -5.62
CA GLY A 92 21.37 -0.46 -5.36
C GLY A 92 20.35 0.35 -6.16
N SER A 93 19.95 -0.12 -7.34
CA SER A 93 18.87 0.46 -8.15
C SER A 93 17.48 0.19 -7.57
N CYS A 94 17.29 -0.94 -6.88
CA CYS A 94 16.03 -1.33 -6.24
C CYS A 94 15.69 -0.48 -5.02
N GLU A 95 16.65 0.25 -4.47
CA GLU A 95 16.41 1.19 -3.36
C GLU A 95 15.64 2.43 -3.81
N TYR A 96 15.76 2.81 -5.09
CA TYR A 96 15.03 3.93 -5.69
C TYR A 96 15.20 5.25 -4.91
N THR A 97 14.20 5.64 -4.10
CA THR A 97 14.23 6.84 -3.24
C THR A 97 14.54 6.54 -1.78
N MET A 98 14.86 5.29 -1.44
CA MET A 98 15.18 4.85 -0.09
C MET A 98 16.66 5.05 0.24
N GLU A 99 16.97 4.97 1.53
CA GLU A 99 18.34 4.97 2.02
C GLU A 99 19.08 3.65 1.72
N ARG A 100 20.40 3.67 1.91
CA ARG A 100 21.26 2.53 1.60
C ARG A 100 20.87 1.27 2.36
N GLY A 101 20.69 0.17 1.62
CA GLY A 101 20.25 -1.11 2.17
C GLY A 101 18.78 -1.17 2.55
N VAL A 102 17.95 -0.21 2.11
CA VAL A 102 16.49 -0.24 2.31
C VAL A 102 15.80 -0.24 0.96
N VAL A 103 14.80 -1.11 0.81
CA VAL A 103 13.95 -1.18 -0.38
C VAL A 103 12.48 -1.08 0.01
N HIS A 104 11.62 -0.68 -0.93
CA HIS A 104 10.19 -0.78 -0.71
C HIS A 104 9.77 -2.23 -0.43
N ALA A 105 8.74 -2.43 0.40
CA ALA A 105 8.27 -3.78 0.76
C ALA A 105 7.86 -4.61 -0.47
N CYS A 106 7.39 -3.98 -1.55
CA CYS A 106 7.10 -4.67 -2.81
C CYS A 106 8.35 -5.22 -3.51
N HIS A 107 9.49 -4.53 -3.45
CA HIS A 107 10.76 -5.03 -3.99
C HIS A 107 11.33 -6.13 -3.09
N ALA A 108 11.24 -5.96 -1.77
CA ALA A 108 11.60 -7.01 -0.82
C ALA A 108 10.77 -8.29 -1.03
N GLY A 109 9.47 -8.14 -1.30
CA GLY A 109 8.58 -9.26 -1.63
C GLY A 109 9.09 -10.09 -2.80
N GLY A 110 9.49 -9.45 -3.91
CA GLY A 110 10.06 -10.16 -5.06
C GLY A 110 11.40 -10.83 -4.78
N VAL A 111 12.24 -10.23 -3.91
CA VAL A 111 13.48 -10.87 -3.45
C VAL A 111 13.15 -12.13 -2.64
N VAL A 112 12.24 -12.04 -1.67
CA VAL A 112 11.83 -13.18 -0.83
C VAL A 112 11.20 -14.28 -1.67
N HIS A 113 10.35 -13.93 -2.64
CA HIS A 113 9.72 -14.88 -3.54
C HIS A 113 10.74 -15.66 -4.37
N CYS A 114 11.75 -14.97 -4.91
CA CYS A 114 12.87 -15.59 -5.62
C CYS A 114 13.70 -16.51 -4.70
N LEU A 115 14.03 -16.07 -3.48
CA LEU A 115 14.84 -16.83 -2.53
C LEU A 115 14.13 -18.10 -2.01
N GLU A 116 12.81 -18.05 -1.84
CA GLU A 116 12.01 -19.21 -1.44
C GLU A 116 11.66 -20.14 -2.61
N GLY A 117 12.03 -19.77 -3.85
CA GLY A 117 11.75 -20.59 -5.04
C GLY A 117 10.27 -20.76 -5.32
N TRP A 118 9.46 -19.76 -4.98
CA TRP A 118 8.02 -19.81 -5.20
C TRP A 118 7.68 -19.64 -6.69
N GLU A 119 6.67 -20.39 -7.16
CA GLU A 119 6.28 -20.42 -8.59
C GLU A 119 4.90 -19.77 -8.87
N HIS A 120 4.26 -19.23 -7.84
CA HIS A 120 2.96 -18.58 -7.99
C HIS A 120 3.11 -17.14 -8.49
N HIS A 121 2.00 -16.51 -8.88
CA HIS A 121 2.03 -15.14 -9.37
C HIS A 121 2.03 -14.15 -8.21
N GLU A 122 3.01 -13.24 -8.18
CA GLU A 122 3.13 -12.21 -7.15
C GLU A 122 2.18 -11.01 -7.34
N VAL A 123 1.63 -10.85 -8.55
CA VAL A 123 0.79 -9.70 -8.92
C VAL A 123 -0.65 -10.15 -9.05
N GLY A 124 -1.52 -9.66 -8.17
CA GLY A 124 -2.93 -10.01 -8.20
C GLY A 124 -3.67 -9.61 -6.93
N ALA A 125 -4.76 -10.34 -6.65
CA ALA A 125 -5.44 -10.25 -5.37
C ALA A 125 -4.51 -10.73 -4.25
N LEU A 126 -4.57 -10.07 -3.10
CA LEU A 126 -3.78 -10.46 -1.94
C LEU A 126 -4.32 -11.78 -1.36
N GLU A 127 -3.46 -12.78 -1.25
CA GLU A 127 -3.74 -14.01 -0.48
C GLU A 127 -3.50 -13.73 1.01
N VAL A 128 -4.57 -13.44 1.75
CA VAL A 128 -4.49 -13.04 3.17
C VAL A 128 -3.79 -14.10 4.03
N ASP A 129 -4.04 -15.38 3.75
CA ASP A 129 -3.46 -16.50 4.50
C ASP A 129 -1.93 -16.65 4.28
N ARG A 130 -1.37 -15.98 3.27
CA ARG A 130 0.08 -15.99 3.02
C ARG A 130 0.82 -14.86 3.72
N ILE A 131 0.14 -13.89 4.34
CA ILE A 131 0.79 -12.71 4.93
C ILE A 131 1.87 -13.14 5.93
N ASP A 132 1.51 -14.01 6.88
CA ASP A 132 2.45 -14.47 7.92
C ASP A 132 3.54 -15.37 7.31
N VAL A 133 3.21 -16.20 6.32
CA VAL A 133 4.19 -17.05 5.62
C VAL A 133 5.27 -16.22 4.94
N VAL A 134 4.87 -15.17 4.21
CA VAL A 134 5.80 -14.27 3.52
C VAL A 134 6.61 -13.46 4.53
N TRP A 135 5.98 -13.03 5.61
CA TRP A 135 6.65 -12.29 6.67
C TRP A 135 7.76 -13.10 7.35
N GLU A 136 7.45 -14.32 7.79
CA GLU A 136 8.43 -15.20 8.43
C GLU A 136 9.56 -15.59 7.47
N ALA A 137 9.26 -15.80 6.18
CA ALA A 137 10.28 -16.01 5.16
C ALA A 137 11.20 -14.79 5.00
N ALA A 138 10.64 -13.57 5.01
CA ALA A 138 11.44 -12.36 4.95
C ALA A 138 12.40 -12.24 6.14
N LEU A 139 11.91 -12.50 7.36
CA LEU A 139 12.73 -12.48 8.58
C LEU A 139 13.81 -13.57 8.56
N LYS A 140 13.49 -14.78 8.08
CA LYS A 140 14.43 -15.89 7.90
C LYS A 140 15.59 -15.53 6.98
N HIS A 141 15.34 -14.77 5.92
CA HIS A 141 16.37 -14.24 5.01
C HIS A 141 17.06 -12.98 5.53
N GLY A 142 16.79 -12.57 6.77
CA GLY A 142 17.43 -11.42 7.42
C GLY A 142 16.90 -10.07 6.96
N LEU A 143 15.79 -10.03 6.21
CA LEU A 143 15.10 -8.77 5.93
C LEU A 143 14.37 -8.33 7.19
N THR A 144 14.41 -7.03 7.49
CA THR A 144 13.75 -6.47 8.69
C THR A 144 12.98 -5.20 8.35
N PRO A 145 11.97 -4.80 9.14
CA PRO A 145 11.26 -3.54 8.91
C PRO A 145 12.20 -2.33 9.00
N ALA A 146 12.07 -1.39 8.07
CA ALA A 146 12.90 -0.17 8.00
C ALA A 146 12.21 1.06 8.60
#